data_AF-A0A5D2MK42-F1
#
_entry.id   AF-A0A5D2MK42-F1
#
_cell.length_a   1.000
_cell.length_b   1.000
_cell.length_c   1.000
_cell.angle_alpha   90.00
_cell.angle_beta   90.00
_cell.angle_gamma   90.00
#
_symmetry.space_group_name_H-M   'P 1'
#
loop_
_entity.id
_entity.type
_entity.pdbx_description
1 polymer ?
#
loop_
_entity_poly.entity_id
_entity_poly.type
_entity_poly.pdbx_seq_one_letter_code
_entity_poly.pdbx_strand_id
1 'polypeptide(L)'
;MSDRKFEHPRHVKAFPKDDPIKPCRLTTFLGYKARMTHIVREVEKPGSTIVARGGVETLRPALQRLYMTRASAYRDALKSFIEGYQEGIQQIMEKKEDSSKAQQEGNTDKNST
;
A
#
# COMPACT_ATOMS: atom_id res chain seq x y z
N MET A 1 -38.59 -2.14 30.62
CA MET A 1 -37.78 -1.97 31.84
C MET A 1 -36.38 -1.60 31.41
N SER A 2 -35.99 -0.37 31.67
CA SER A 2 -34.85 0.31 31.05
C SER A 2 -33.69 0.42 32.03
N ASP A 3 -32.88 -0.63 32.17
CA ASP A 3 -31.66 -0.57 32.99
C ASP A 3 -30.42 -0.29 32.13
N ARG A 4 -30.49 0.78 31.34
CA ARG A 4 -29.31 1.29 30.63
C ARG A 4 -28.59 2.30 31.52
N LYS A 5 -27.72 1.83 32.43
CA LYS A 5 -26.80 2.67 33.20
C LYS A 5 -25.78 3.31 32.26
N PHE A 6 -26.10 4.49 31.72
CA PHE A 6 -25.21 5.30 30.90
C PHE A 6 -24.28 6.13 31.81
N GLU A 7 -23.37 5.46 32.54
CA GLU A 7 -22.30 6.15 33.26
C GLU A 7 -21.07 6.29 32.35
N HIS A 8 -20.75 7.54 32.00
CA HIS A 8 -19.48 7.93 31.43
C HIS A 8 -18.63 8.55 32.55
N PRO A 9 -17.36 8.17 32.77
CA PRO A 9 -16.70 6.85 32.65
C PRO A 9 -17.14 5.85 33.73
N ARG A 10 -16.94 4.53 33.50
CA ARG A 10 -17.41 3.50 34.44
C ARG A 10 -16.61 3.46 35.74
N HIS A 11 -17.30 3.37 36.87
CA HIS A 11 -16.71 3.09 38.18
C HIS A 11 -16.07 1.69 38.26
N VAL A 12 -14.88 1.60 38.85
CA VAL A 12 -14.15 0.34 39.05
C VAL A 12 -14.70 -0.41 40.27
N LYS A 13 -15.26 -1.61 40.05
CA LYS A 13 -15.95 -2.38 41.10
C LYS A 13 -15.02 -3.02 42.14
N ALA A 14 -13.78 -3.29 41.78
CA ALA A 14 -12.79 -3.90 42.66
C ALA A 14 -11.38 -3.56 42.19
N PHE A 15 -10.48 -3.32 43.14
CA PHE A 15 -9.06 -3.15 42.89
C PHE A 15 -8.28 -4.40 43.33
N PRO A 16 -7.09 -4.67 42.75
CA PRO A 16 -6.19 -5.71 43.25
C PRO A 16 -5.88 -5.55 44.73
N LYS A 17 -5.66 -6.66 45.46
CA LYS A 17 -5.26 -6.63 46.87
C LYS A 17 -3.85 -6.04 47.00
N ASP A 18 -3.64 -5.26 48.05
CA ASP A 18 -2.36 -4.60 48.30
C ASP A 18 -1.32 -5.57 48.86
N ASP A 19 -0.07 -5.42 48.43
CA ASP A 19 1.09 -6.20 48.86
C ASP A 19 2.16 -5.26 49.44
N PRO A 20 2.44 -5.29 50.76
CA PRO A 20 3.30 -4.29 51.41
C PRO A 20 4.78 -4.38 51.02
N ILE A 21 5.18 -5.45 50.33
CA ILE A 21 6.54 -5.65 49.82
C ILE A 21 6.75 -4.83 48.53
N LYS A 22 5.69 -4.55 47.78
CA LYS A 22 5.77 -3.83 46.51
C LYS A 22 5.79 -2.31 46.77
N PRO A 23 6.58 -1.54 46.02
CA PRO A 23 6.57 -0.09 46.15
C PRO A 23 5.21 0.49 45.70
N CYS A 24 4.86 1.66 46.25
CA CYS A 24 3.63 2.37 45.91
C CYS A 24 3.51 2.58 44.39
N ARG A 25 2.36 2.20 43.81
CA ARG A 25 2.07 2.33 42.37
C ARG A 25 0.58 2.49 42.10
N LEU A 26 0.25 3.15 40.99
CA LEU A 26 -1.14 3.27 40.52
C LEU A 26 -1.64 1.92 39.99
N THR A 27 -2.90 1.59 40.30
CA THR A 27 -3.54 0.33 39.91
C THR A 27 -4.37 0.44 38.64
N THR A 28 -4.79 1.66 38.27
CA THR A 28 -5.68 1.91 37.13
C THR A 28 -5.28 3.15 36.36
N PHE A 29 -5.61 3.17 35.07
CA PHE A 29 -5.40 4.29 34.16
C PHE A 29 -6.70 4.61 33.41
N LEU A 30 -6.91 5.87 33.06
CA LEU A 30 -8.00 6.30 32.17
C LEU A 30 -7.52 6.26 30.72
N GLY A 31 -8.33 5.74 29.80
CA GLY A 31 -8.01 5.70 28.38
C GLY A 31 -9.26 5.88 27.51
N TYR A 32 -9.09 6.56 26.37
CA TYR A 32 -10.13 6.76 25.37
C TYR A 32 -9.84 5.90 24.13
N LYS A 33 -10.88 5.26 23.59
CA LYS A 33 -10.74 4.42 22.39
C LYS A 33 -10.53 5.33 21.17
N ALA A 34 -9.38 5.20 20.50
CA ALA A 34 -9.07 5.94 19.27
C ALA A 34 -9.48 5.18 18.00
N ARG A 35 -8.63 4.26 17.51
CA ARG A 35 -8.85 3.50 16.26
C ARG A 35 -8.36 2.05 16.41
N MET A 36 -8.81 1.18 15.50
CA MET A 36 -8.41 -0.23 15.42
C MET A 36 -7.58 -0.45 14.16
N THR A 37 -6.36 -1.00 14.31
CA THR A 37 -5.44 -1.30 13.20
C THR A 37 -5.00 -2.77 13.27
N HIS A 38 -4.54 -3.34 12.15
CA HIS A 38 -3.93 -4.67 12.11
C HIS A 38 -2.41 -4.54 12.30
N ILE A 39 -1.79 -5.47 13.03
CA ILE A 39 -0.35 -5.53 13.28
C ILE A 39 0.13 -6.96 13.05
N VAL A 40 1.25 -7.12 12.35
CA VAL A 40 1.94 -8.40 12.19
C VAL A 40 2.96 -8.55 13.32
N ARG A 41 2.92 -9.66 14.05
CA ARG A 41 3.90 -10.03 15.09
C ARG A 41 4.27 -11.49 14.97
N GLU A 42 5.48 -11.82 15.39
CA GLU A 42 5.89 -13.21 15.58
C GLU A 42 5.24 -13.78 16.85
N VAL A 43 4.89 -15.05 16.81
CA VAL A 43 4.22 -15.74 17.91
C VAL A 43 5.19 -16.76 18.51
N GLU A 44 5.82 -16.42 19.64
CA GLU A 44 6.63 -17.36 20.42
C GLU A 44 5.75 -18.13 21.38
N LYS A 45 4.94 -19.06 20.84
CA LYS A 45 4.15 -19.99 21.64
C LYS A 45 4.54 -21.43 21.29
N PRO A 46 5.36 -22.09 22.11
CA PRO A 46 5.76 -23.48 21.85
C PRO A 46 4.51 -24.36 21.83
N GLY A 47 4.38 -25.19 20.78
CA GLY A 47 3.22 -26.07 20.57
C GLY A 47 2.05 -25.44 19.80
N SER A 48 2.13 -24.17 19.37
CA SER A 48 1.12 -23.59 18.50
C SER A 48 1.25 -24.12 17.05
N THR A 49 0.12 -24.39 16.41
CA THR A 49 0.07 -24.90 15.02
C THR A 49 0.67 -23.93 14.00
N ILE A 50 0.70 -22.64 14.32
CA ILE A 50 1.27 -21.57 13.48
C ILE A 50 2.81 -21.64 13.48
N VAL A 51 3.41 -21.89 14.64
CA VAL A 51 4.87 -22.09 14.76
C VAL A 51 5.27 -23.45 14.18
N ALA A 52 4.47 -24.49 14.44
CA ALA A 52 4.71 -25.84 13.90
C ALA A 52 4.59 -25.90 12.36
N ARG A 53 3.79 -25.02 11.74
CA ARG A 53 3.66 -24.87 10.28
C ARG A 53 4.64 -23.87 9.67
N GLY A 54 5.74 -23.55 10.37
CA GLY A 54 6.86 -22.78 9.83
C GLY A 54 6.61 -21.27 9.69
N GLY A 55 5.73 -20.69 10.50
CA GLY A 55 5.68 -19.24 10.75
C GLY A 55 5.70 -18.34 9.51
N VAL A 56 6.52 -17.29 9.54
CA VAL A 56 6.70 -16.33 8.43
C VAL A 56 7.36 -17.00 7.21
N GLU A 57 8.18 -18.01 7.45
CA GLU A 57 8.96 -18.73 6.44
C GLU A 57 8.07 -19.41 5.38
N THR A 58 6.94 -19.99 5.80
CA THR A 58 5.99 -20.65 4.89
C THR A 58 5.09 -19.68 4.14
N LEU A 59 4.95 -18.45 4.65
CA LEU A 59 4.19 -17.38 3.99
C LEU A 59 5.02 -16.64 2.94
N ARG A 60 6.37 -16.70 3.00
CA ARG A 60 7.26 -16.04 2.03
C ARG A 60 6.92 -16.33 0.56
N PRO A 61 6.76 -17.59 0.10
CA PRO A 61 6.45 -17.84 -1.32
C PRO A 61 5.04 -17.36 -1.71
N ALA A 62 4.07 -17.38 -0.81
CA ALA A 62 2.73 -16.83 -1.07
C ALA A 62 2.75 -15.30 -1.15
N LEU A 63 3.49 -14.65 -0.25
CA LEU A 63 3.66 -13.21 -0.20
C LEU A 63 4.45 -12.68 -1.41
N GLN A 64 5.51 -13.39 -1.81
CA GLN A 64 6.28 -13.08 -3.02
C GLN A 64 5.41 -13.16 -4.27
N ARG A 65 4.56 -14.19 -4.38
CA ARG A 65 3.57 -14.30 -5.48
C ARG A 65 2.62 -13.11 -5.49
N LEU A 66 2.01 -12.78 -4.35
CA LEU A 66 1.09 -11.64 -4.23
C LEU A 66 1.77 -10.31 -4.59
N TYR A 67 3.00 -10.12 -4.14
CA TYR A 67 3.82 -8.94 -4.44
C TYR A 67 4.13 -8.84 -5.94
N MET A 68 4.55 -9.93 -6.58
CA MET A 68 4.86 -9.93 -8.01
C MET A 68 3.62 -9.68 -8.88
N THR A 69 2.46 -10.24 -8.51
CA THR A 69 1.18 -10.01 -9.21
C THR A 69 0.68 -8.57 -9.09
N ARG A 70 0.88 -7.92 -7.93
CA ARG A 70 0.48 -6.52 -7.76
C ARG A 70 1.46 -5.55 -8.41
N ALA A 71 2.76 -5.88 -8.39
CA ALA A 71 3.80 -5.05 -9.00
C ALA A 71 3.78 -5.11 -10.54
N SER A 72 3.30 -6.20 -11.16
CA SER A 72 3.21 -6.28 -12.62
C SER A 72 2.24 -5.24 -13.19
N ALA A 73 1.12 -4.95 -12.52
CA ALA A 73 0.18 -3.92 -12.96
C ALA A 73 0.84 -2.54 -13.13
N TYR A 74 1.77 -2.17 -12.23
CA TYR A 74 2.54 -0.92 -12.36
C TYR A 74 3.63 -1.02 -13.42
N ARG A 75 4.31 -2.17 -13.52
CA ARG A 75 5.34 -2.40 -14.55
C ARG A 75 4.76 -2.32 -15.96
N ASP A 76 3.60 -2.93 -16.18
CA ASP A 76 2.96 -2.98 -17.49
C ASP A 76 2.46 -1.59 -17.90
N ALA A 77 1.77 -0.88 -16.99
CA ALA A 77 1.31 0.49 -17.27
C ALA A 77 2.46 1.46 -17.55
N LEU A 78 3.54 1.40 -16.77
CA LEU A 78 4.71 2.24 -16.99
C LEU A 78 5.43 1.89 -18.29
N LYS A 79 5.52 0.60 -18.63
CA LYS A 79 6.12 0.14 -19.88
C LYS A 79 5.31 0.62 -21.09
N SER A 80 3.99 0.42 -21.08
CA SER A 80 3.11 0.91 -22.15
C SER A 80 3.13 2.44 -22.30
N PHE A 81 3.30 3.17 -21.19
CA PHE A 81 3.43 4.63 -21.23
C PHE A 81 4.72 5.06 -21.93
N ILE A 82 5.86 4.44 -21.59
CA ILE A 82 7.16 4.74 -22.21
C ILE A 82 7.14 4.38 -23.69
N GLU A 83 6.61 3.20 -24.03
CA GLU A 83 6.53 2.69 -25.40
C GLU A 83 5.63 3.58 -26.26
N GLY A 84 4.44 3.94 -25.78
CA GLY A 84 3.55 4.87 -26.47
C GLY A 84 4.14 6.27 -26.65
N TYR A 85 5.00 6.72 -25.73
CA TYR A 85 5.70 8.00 -25.88
C TYR A 85 6.75 7.95 -26.99
N GLN A 86 7.49 6.84 -27.10
CA GLN A 86 8.48 6.63 -28.16
C GLN A 86 7.82 6.50 -29.54
N GLU A 87 6.73 5.74 -29.63
CA GLU A 87 5.94 5.61 -30.87
C GLU A 87 5.37 6.95 -31.34
N GLY A 88 4.91 7.79 -30.40
CA GLY A 88 4.41 9.14 -30.70
C GLY A 88 5.50 10.05 -31.27
N ILE A 89 6.73 9.96 -30.74
CA ILE A 89 7.89 10.70 -31.28
C ILE A 89 8.18 10.23 -32.72
N GLN A 90 8.12 8.93 -32.99
CA GLN A 90 8.38 8.36 -34.32
C GLN A 90 7.34 8.82 -35.36
N GLN A 91 6.05 8.86 -35.01
CA GLN A 91 5.00 9.38 -35.89
C GLN A 91 5.19 10.85 -36.25
N ILE A 92 5.69 11.67 -35.30
CA ILE A 92 6.00 13.07 -35.57
C ILE A 92 7.16 13.19 -36.54
N MET A 93 8.17 12.32 -36.41
CA MET A 93 9.29 12.26 -37.35
C MET A 93 8.83 11.87 -38.76
N GLU A 94 8.03 10.81 -38.90
CA GLU A 94 7.51 10.36 -40.20
C GLU A 94 6.58 11.40 -40.85
N LYS A 95 5.66 12.00 -40.06
CA LYS A 95 4.77 13.06 -40.55
C LYS A 95 5.54 14.30 -41.00
N LYS A 96 6.68 14.59 -40.38
CA LYS A 96 7.57 15.70 -40.78
C LYS A 96 8.33 15.38 -42.07
N GLU A 97 8.73 14.13 -42.28
CA GLU A 97 9.33 13.69 -43.55
C GLU A 97 8.30 13.73 -44.70
N ASP A 98 7.07 13.28 -44.49
CA ASP A 98 6.01 13.33 -45.51
C ASP A 98 5.57 14.76 -45.85
N SER A 99 5.49 15.65 -44.85
CA SER A 99 5.20 17.08 -45.09
C SER A 99 6.38 17.85 -45.70
N SER A 100 7.62 17.41 -45.47
CA SER A 100 8.79 17.96 -46.16
C SER A 100 8.88 17.51 -47.64
N LYS A 101 8.37 16.32 -47.99
CA LYS A 101 8.17 15.91 -49.40
C LYS A 101 7.06 16.71 -50.09
N ALA A 102 5.95 16.98 -49.40
CA ALA A 102 4.85 17.77 -49.96
C ALA A 102 5.21 19.27 -50.17
N GLN A 103 6.20 19.81 -49.45
CA GLN A 103 6.68 21.19 -49.64
C GLN A 103 7.80 21.32 -50.69
N GLN A 104 8.43 20.23 -51.15
CA GLN A 104 9.38 20.26 -52.26
C GLN A 104 8.72 20.10 -53.64
N GLU A 105 7.54 19.50 -53.74
CA GLU A 105 6.81 19.38 -55.02
C GLU A 105 6.04 20.66 -55.42
N GLY A 106 5.85 21.61 -54.48
CA GLY A 106 5.12 22.86 -54.73
C GLY A 106 5.98 24.11 -54.97
N ASN A 107 7.32 23.99 -54.98
CA ASN A 107 8.22 25.16 -54.97
C ASN A 107 9.21 25.25 -56.14
N THR A 108 9.05 24.46 -57.22
CA THR A 108 9.91 24.54 -58.41
C THR A 108 9.38 25.41 -59.56
N ASP A 109 8.19 26.03 -59.45
CA ASP A 109 7.55 26.67 -60.63
C ASP A 109 7.40 28.21 -60.55
N LYS A 110 8.17 28.93 -59.70
CA LYS A 110 7.97 30.41 -59.54
C LYS A 110 9.20 31.31 -59.66
N ASN A 111 10.29 30.85 -60.26
CA ASN A 111 11.41 31.72 -60.63
C ASN A 111 11.90 31.44 -62.06
N SER A 112 11.09 31.83 -63.03
CA SER A 112 11.50 31.99 -64.43
C SER A 112 10.62 33.05 -65.10
N THR A 113 11.09 34.30 -65.11
CA THR A 113 10.70 35.37 -66.03
C THR A 113 11.97 36.10 -66.40
#